data_AF-A0A926A395-F1
#
_entry.id   AF-A0A926A395-F1
#
_cell.length_a   1.000
_cell.length_b   1.000
_cell.length_c   1.000
_cell.angle_alpha   90.00
_cell.angle_beta   90.00
_cell.angle_gamma   90.00
#
_symmetry.space_group_name_H-M   'P 1'
#
loop_
_entity.id
_entity.type
_entity.pdbx_description
1 polymer ?
#
loop_
_entity_poly.entity_id
_entity_poly.type
_entity_poly.pdbx_seq_one_letter_code
_entity_poly.pdbx_strand_id
1 'polypeptide(L)'
;MTGQQGSRPGSLWYLVFLGYVFLQPLFDPATGPLQWVVAVASVALFLAFTARNTVRPPLPGHWAPALVTALGLLVVLVNSGGTVYFVYAAAYAGSLLTRTAATRWLALLTGMVGAAAFASTAPTTYLLLSVAPPLVSIWIVGLTAMEEAERDREAAALRVENVRIEHLATLSERERISRDLHDVLGQTLTGIVVRAQLAQRLGGAEATAEMAVVETMARDALAEVRTTVAGWRQLVLDDELVVARDALAAAGVVLTVARAPDLVLAPMAENALALALREAVTNVVRHARAAHC
;
A
#
# COMPACT_ATOMS: atom_id res chain seq x y z
N MET A 1 -12.97 -0.10 3.00
CA MET A 1 -12.84 1.36 2.83
C MET A 1 -11.51 1.64 2.17
N THR A 2 -11.53 1.67 0.84
CA THR A 2 -10.34 1.71 -0.03
C THR A 2 -10.01 3.17 -0.36
N GLY A 3 -9.04 3.73 0.36
CA GLY A 3 -8.39 4.97 -0.03
C GLY A 3 -7.47 4.72 -1.23
N GLN A 4 -8.05 4.55 -2.42
CA GLN A 4 -7.32 4.77 -3.67
C GLN A 4 -7.01 6.27 -3.74
N GLN A 5 -5.88 6.67 -3.15
CA GLN A 5 -5.19 7.88 -3.58
C GLN A 5 -4.59 7.55 -4.95
N GLY A 6 -5.44 7.57 -5.97
CA GLY A 6 -4.98 7.67 -7.35
C GLY A 6 -4.12 8.92 -7.44
N SER A 7 -2.91 8.73 -7.97
CA SER A 7 -1.97 9.76 -8.42
C SER A 7 -2.68 11.07 -8.74
N ARG A 8 -2.72 11.97 -7.75
CA ARG A 8 -3.44 13.24 -7.88
C ARG A 8 -2.61 14.10 -8.83
N PRO A 9 -3.16 14.53 -9.98
CA PRO A 9 -2.41 15.37 -10.89
C PRO A 9 -2.17 16.70 -10.18
N GLY A 10 -0.91 17.01 -9.93
CA GLY A 10 -0.50 18.34 -9.52
C GLY A 10 0.20 18.37 -8.18
N SER A 11 1.51 18.11 -8.16
CA SER A 11 2.34 18.77 -7.16
C SER A 11 2.03 20.27 -7.25
N LEU A 12 1.81 20.92 -6.10
CA LEU A 12 1.48 22.36 -6.02
C LEU A 12 2.49 23.22 -6.79
N TRP A 13 3.68 22.67 -7.03
CA TRP A 13 4.72 23.20 -7.91
C TRP A 13 4.19 23.63 -9.29
N TYR A 14 3.30 22.87 -9.93
CA TYR A 14 2.81 23.22 -11.26
C TYR A 14 1.95 24.50 -11.26
N LEU A 15 1.44 24.96 -10.10
CA LEU A 15 0.68 26.22 -10.02
C LEU A 15 1.55 27.46 -10.28
N VAL A 16 2.88 27.34 -10.20
CA VAL A 16 3.81 28.44 -10.50
C VAL A 16 3.58 29.00 -11.92
N PHE A 17 3.16 28.14 -12.85
CA PHE A 17 2.93 28.53 -14.23
C PHE A 17 1.73 29.47 -14.41
N LEU A 18 0.74 29.49 -13.50
CA LEU A 18 -0.42 30.40 -13.59
C LEU A 18 -0.02 31.89 -13.65
N GLY A 19 1.18 32.24 -13.15
CA GLY A 19 1.74 33.58 -13.30
C GLY A 19 1.90 34.01 -14.77
N TYR A 20 2.10 33.07 -15.70
CA TYR A 20 2.25 33.36 -17.14
C TYR A 20 1.01 34.02 -17.76
N VAL A 21 -0.19 33.75 -17.24
CA VAL A 21 -1.44 34.38 -17.72
C VAL A 21 -1.41 35.90 -17.55
N PHE A 22 -0.65 36.39 -16.57
CA PHE A 22 -0.54 37.81 -16.24
C PHE A 22 0.63 38.51 -16.93
N LEU A 23 1.51 37.80 -17.64
CA LEU A 23 2.67 38.43 -18.29
C LEU A 23 2.28 39.42 -19.38
N GLN A 24 1.37 39.06 -20.29
CA GLN A 24 0.92 40.02 -21.32
C GLN A 24 0.25 41.25 -20.67
N PRO A 25 -0.75 41.10 -19.78
CA PRO A 25 -1.37 42.26 -19.13
C PRO A 25 -0.41 43.18 -18.37
N LEU A 26 0.69 42.64 -17.84
CA LEU A 26 1.67 43.37 -17.06
C LEU A 26 2.70 44.12 -17.92
N PHE A 27 3.07 43.57 -19.08
CA PHE A 27 4.19 44.06 -19.90
C PHE A 27 3.78 44.65 -21.25
N ASP A 28 2.54 44.46 -21.68
CA ASP A 28 2.01 45.09 -22.90
C ASP A 28 1.29 46.40 -22.54
N PRO A 29 1.84 47.58 -22.89
CA PRO A 29 1.21 48.87 -22.60
C PRO A 29 -0.09 49.08 -23.39
N ALA A 30 -0.38 48.28 -24.42
CA ALA A 30 -1.66 48.30 -25.13
C ALA A 30 -2.75 47.46 -24.42
N THR A 31 -2.47 46.93 -23.22
CA THR A 31 -3.42 46.08 -22.50
C THR A 31 -4.66 46.84 -22.05
N GLY A 32 -5.84 46.33 -22.44
CA GLY A 32 -7.14 46.83 -21.99
C GLY A 32 -7.69 46.07 -20.77
N PRO A 33 -8.75 46.60 -20.12
CA PRO A 33 -9.36 45.99 -18.94
C PRO A 33 -9.93 44.57 -19.21
N LEU A 34 -10.32 44.28 -20.44
CA LEU A 34 -10.83 42.97 -20.84
C LEU A 34 -9.80 41.85 -20.61
N GLN A 35 -8.52 42.09 -20.92
CA GLN A 35 -7.47 41.07 -20.79
C GLN A 35 -7.19 40.71 -19.32
N TRP A 36 -7.30 41.68 -18.41
CA TRP A 36 -7.22 41.45 -16.97
C TRP A 36 -8.40 40.63 -16.45
N VAL A 37 -9.63 40.98 -16.87
CA VAL A 37 -10.84 40.23 -16.49
C VAL A 37 -10.75 38.79 -16.98
N VAL A 38 -10.36 38.58 -18.24
CA VAL A 38 -10.17 37.25 -18.81
C VAL A 38 -9.10 36.46 -18.06
N ALA A 39 -7.95 37.07 -17.75
CA ALA A 39 -6.87 36.42 -17.00
C ALA A 39 -7.33 35.94 -15.61
N VAL A 40 -7.99 36.81 -14.85
CA VAL A 40 -8.49 36.46 -13.50
C VAL A 40 -9.58 35.41 -13.58
N ALA A 41 -10.54 35.57 -14.49
CA ALA A 41 -11.65 34.63 -14.66
C ALA A 41 -11.17 33.24 -15.10
N SER A 42 -10.21 33.16 -16.03
CA SER A 42 -9.67 31.88 -16.49
C SER A 42 -8.88 31.17 -15.41
N VAL A 43 -8.11 31.91 -14.60
CA VAL A 43 -7.40 31.36 -13.42
C VAL A 43 -8.41 30.82 -12.40
N ALA A 44 -9.43 31.61 -12.06
CA ALA A 44 -10.46 31.19 -11.11
C ALA A 44 -11.22 29.93 -11.59
N LEU A 45 -11.58 29.88 -12.87
CA LEU A 45 -12.24 28.73 -13.47
C LEU A 45 -11.34 27.49 -13.46
N PHE A 46 -10.06 27.64 -13.79
CA PHE A 46 -9.09 26.55 -13.76
C PHE A 46 -8.86 26.01 -12.34
N LEU A 47 -8.76 26.89 -11.35
CA LEU A 47 -8.62 26.49 -9.95
C LEU A 47 -9.88 25.78 -9.44
N ALA A 48 -11.06 26.29 -9.77
CA ALA A 48 -12.33 25.64 -9.43
C ALA A 48 -12.45 24.25 -10.09
N PHE A 49 -12.02 24.11 -11.34
CA PHE A 49 -11.97 22.84 -12.04
C PHE A 49 -11.00 21.84 -11.37
N THR A 50 -9.79 22.30 -11.02
CA THR A 50 -8.78 21.48 -10.37
C THR A 50 -9.24 21.06 -8.97
N ALA A 51 -9.79 21.98 -8.17
CA ALA A 51 -10.35 21.70 -6.85
C ALA A 51 -11.55 20.73 -6.91
N ARG A 52 -12.39 20.81 -7.96
CA ARG A 52 -13.44 19.82 -8.18
C ARG A 52 -12.84 18.44 -8.42
N ASN A 53 -11.82 18.32 -9.27
CA ASN A 53 -11.21 17.04 -9.63
C ASN A 53 -10.41 16.41 -8.48
N THR A 54 -10.03 17.17 -7.43
CA THR A 54 -9.40 16.61 -6.22
C THR A 54 -10.41 16.02 -5.23
N VAL A 55 -11.64 16.55 -5.21
CA VAL A 55 -12.69 16.14 -4.25
C VAL A 55 -13.67 15.13 -4.85
N ARG A 56 -13.96 15.23 -6.14
CA ARG A 56 -14.90 14.36 -6.87
C ARG A 56 -14.14 13.32 -7.68
N PRO A 57 -14.78 12.19 -8.05
CA PRO A 57 -14.17 11.25 -8.98
C PRO A 57 -13.74 11.99 -10.26
N PRO A 58 -12.54 11.68 -10.79
CA PRO A 58 -12.05 12.32 -11.99
C PRO A 58 -13.01 12.09 -13.15
N LEU A 59 -13.15 13.10 -14.01
CA LEU A 59 -13.87 12.96 -15.27
C LEU A 59 -13.26 11.82 -16.11
N PRO A 60 -14.01 11.21 -17.06
CA PRO A 60 -13.46 10.18 -17.93
C PRO A 60 -12.19 10.71 -18.63
N GLY A 61 -11.15 9.87 -18.73
CA GLY A 61 -9.75 10.32 -18.84
C GLY A 61 -9.41 11.32 -19.96
N HIS A 62 -10.18 11.38 -21.06
CA HIS A 62 -9.96 12.33 -22.15
C HIS A 62 -10.65 13.69 -21.96
N TRP A 63 -11.68 13.79 -21.12
CA TRP A 63 -12.42 15.04 -20.94
C TRP A 63 -11.62 16.11 -20.21
N ALA A 64 -10.84 15.72 -19.19
CA ALA A 64 -10.03 16.67 -18.43
C ALA A 64 -9.00 17.41 -19.30
N PRO A 65 -8.11 16.73 -20.05
CA PRO A 65 -7.18 17.43 -20.95
C PRO A 65 -7.93 18.20 -22.05
N ALA A 66 -9.05 17.69 -22.57
CA ALA A 66 -9.83 18.39 -23.59
C ALA A 66 -10.45 19.71 -23.08
N LEU A 67 -11.04 19.71 -21.88
CA LEU A 67 -11.63 20.92 -21.29
C LEU A 67 -10.59 21.99 -20.97
N VAL A 68 -9.44 21.59 -20.44
CA VAL A 68 -8.33 22.52 -20.17
C VAL A 68 -7.74 23.06 -21.47
N THR A 69 -7.65 22.23 -22.52
CA THR A 69 -7.23 22.66 -23.86
C THR A 69 -8.22 23.66 -24.46
N ALA A 70 -9.53 23.40 -24.32
CA ALA A 70 -10.58 24.30 -24.78
C ALA A 70 -10.53 25.65 -24.05
N LEU A 71 -10.30 25.64 -22.74
CA LEU A 71 -10.07 26.86 -21.96
C LEU A 71 -8.84 27.63 -22.50
N GLY A 72 -7.73 26.93 -22.74
CA GLY A 72 -6.53 27.52 -23.33
C GLY A 72 -6.78 28.19 -24.68
N LEU A 73 -7.47 27.48 -25.58
CA LEU A 73 -7.87 28.01 -26.89
C LEU A 73 -8.69 29.29 -26.77
N LEU A 74 -9.70 29.31 -25.89
CA LEU A 74 -10.55 30.48 -25.70
C LEU A 74 -9.76 31.67 -25.14
N VAL A 75 -8.85 31.44 -24.19
CA VAL A 75 -8.06 32.51 -23.57
C VAL A 75 -7.03 33.07 -24.55
N VAL A 76 -6.38 32.22 -25.36
CA VAL A 76 -5.37 32.65 -26.36
C VAL A 76 -5.94 33.64 -27.38
N LEU A 77 -7.24 33.61 -27.67
CA LEU A 77 -7.87 34.58 -28.58
C LEU A 77 -7.81 36.03 -28.07
N VAL A 78 -7.70 36.23 -26.76
CA VAL A 78 -7.71 37.57 -26.12
C VAL A 78 -6.39 37.86 -25.39
N ASN A 79 -5.74 36.82 -24.88
CA ASN A 79 -4.53 36.90 -24.08
C ASN A 79 -3.59 35.71 -24.40
N SER A 80 -2.44 36.02 -25.00
CA SER A 80 -1.39 35.05 -25.36
C SER A 80 -0.85 34.24 -24.17
N GLY A 81 -0.98 34.75 -22.94
CA GLY A 81 -0.66 34.00 -21.71
C GLY A 81 -1.54 32.77 -21.49
N GLY A 82 -2.63 32.61 -22.25
CA GLY A 82 -3.47 31.42 -22.26
C GLY A 82 -2.74 30.14 -22.72
N THR A 83 -1.57 30.25 -23.36
CA THR A 83 -0.73 29.09 -23.74
C THR A 83 -0.33 28.23 -22.54
N VAL A 84 -0.31 28.79 -21.33
CA VAL A 84 -0.03 28.04 -20.09
C VAL A 84 -1.02 26.91 -19.86
N TYR A 85 -2.28 27.06 -20.29
CA TYR A 85 -3.28 26.02 -20.13
C TYR A 85 -2.94 24.76 -20.93
N PHE A 86 -2.14 24.87 -21.99
CA PHE A 86 -1.63 23.69 -22.70
C PHE A 86 -0.61 22.91 -21.88
N VAL A 87 0.18 23.57 -21.03
CA VAL A 87 1.08 22.88 -20.07
C VAL A 87 0.26 22.09 -19.04
N TYR A 88 -0.83 22.67 -18.54
CA TYR A 88 -1.74 21.95 -17.64
C TYR A 88 -2.49 20.82 -18.36
N ALA A 89 -2.93 21.03 -19.60
CA ALA A 89 -3.53 19.97 -20.40
C ALA A 89 -2.56 18.81 -20.65
N ALA A 90 -1.27 19.10 -20.85
CA ALA A 90 -0.20 18.11 -20.93
C ALA A 90 -0.06 17.30 -19.63
N ALA A 91 -0.10 17.95 -18.46
CA ALA A 91 -0.09 17.28 -17.16
C ALA A 91 -1.28 16.32 -16.98
N TYR A 92 -2.49 16.78 -17.34
CA TYR A 92 -3.70 15.94 -17.31
C TYR A 92 -3.63 14.78 -18.31
N ALA A 93 -3.12 15.02 -19.51
CA ALA A 93 -2.93 13.97 -20.51
C ALA A 93 -1.93 12.91 -20.04
N GLY A 94 -0.80 13.33 -19.46
CA GLY A 94 0.23 12.43 -18.97
C GLY A 94 -0.21 11.56 -17.79
N SER A 95 -0.99 12.14 -16.88
CA SER A 95 -1.48 11.44 -15.68
C SER A 95 -2.65 10.48 -15.95
N LEU A 96 -3.57 10.86 -16.86
CA LEU A 96 -4.85 10.14 -17.04
C LEU A 96 -4.90 9.22 -18.25
N LEU A 97 -4.06 9.43 -19.27
CA LEU A 97 -4.11 8.67 -20.52
C LEU A 97 -3.06 7.55 -20.56
N THR A 98 -3.18 6.69 -21.58
CA THR A 98 -2.14 5.73 -21.94
C THR A 98 -0.93 6.46 -22.53
N ARG A 99 0.26 5.85 -22.45
CA ARG A 99 1.50 6.45 -22.95
C ARG A 99 1.39 6.91 -24.41
N THR A 100 0.74 6.12 -25.25
CA THR A 100 0.52 6.42 -26.68
C THR A 100 -0.52 7.51 -26.92
N ALA A 101 -1.57 7.59 -26.10
CA ALA A 101 -2.55 8.66 -26.21
C ALA A 101 -2.00 9.98 -25.66
N ALA A 102 -1.28 9.94 -24.55
CA ALA A 102 -0.61 11.11 -23.96
C ALA A 102 0.39 11.73 -24.95
N THR A 103 1.27 10.95 -25.58
CA THR A 103 2.23 11.50 -26.57
C THR A 103 1.55 12.12 -27.78
N ARG A 104 0.45 11.54 -28.27
CA ARG A 104 -0.37 12.15 -29.32
C ARG A 104 -0.97 13.48 -28.88
N TRP A 105 -1.44 13.57 -27.63
CA TRP A 105 -1.92 14.82 -27.04
C TRP A 105 -0.81 15.87 -26.92
N LEU A 106 0.39 15.51 -26.46
CA LEU A 106 1.52 16.44 -26.37
C LEU A 106 1.92 16.98 -27.74
N ALA A 107 1.97 16.11 -28.77
CA ALA A 107 2.22 16.51 -30.15
C ALA A 107 1.13 17.45 -30.68
N LEU A 108 -0.15 17.18 -30.39
CA LEU A 108 -1.27 18.06 -30.76
C LEU A 108 -1.11 19.43 -30.11
N LEU A 109 -0.88 19.49 -28.79
CA LEU A 109 -0.69 20.75 -28.06
C LEU A 109 0.50 21.55 -28.58
N THR A 110 1.60 20.86 -28.90
CA THR A 110 2.79 21.46 -29.52
C THR A 110 2.45 22.07 -30.89
N GLY A 111 1.69 21.35 -31.72
CA GLY A 111 1.21 21.84 -33.01
C GLY A 111 0.29 23.05 -32.88
N MET A 112 -0.59 23.06 -31.87
CA MET A 112 -1.49 24.19 -31.60
C MET A 112 -0.71 25.43 -31.18
N VAL A 113 0.30 25.29 -30.31
CA VAL A 113 1.20 26.38 -29.93
C VAL A 113 1.96 26.92 -31.15
N GLY A 114 2.50 26.03 -31.99
CA GLY A 114 3.18 26.41 -33.23
C GLY A 114 2.26 27.13 -34.22
N ALA A 115 1.02 26.67 -34.40
CA ALA A 115 0.03 27.31 -35.26
C ALA A 115 -0.39 28.68 -34.73
N ALA A 116 -0.60 28.82 -33.42
CA ALA A 116 -0.90 30.10 -32.79
C ALA A 116 0.27 31.10 -32.94
N ALA A 117 1.51 30.62 -32.81
CA ALA A 117 2.70 31.41 -33.03
C ALA A 117 2.81 31.89 -34.50
N PHE A 118 2.55 31.00 -35.46
CA PHE A 118 2.61 31.32 -36.88
C PHE A 118 1.54 32.33 -37.32
N ALA A 119 0.33 32.23 -36.76
CA ALA A 119 -0.78 33.13 -37.06
C ALA A 119 -0.69 34.50 -36.35
N SER A 120 0.19 34.62 -35.35
CA SER A 120 0.31 35.84 -34.55
C SER A 120 1.04 36.95 -35.29
N THR A 121 0.49 38.16 -35.22
CA THR A 121 1.12 39.38 -35.74
C THR A 121 1.94 40.12 -34.68
N ALA A 122 2.13 39.53 -33.50
CA ALA A 122 2.88 40.14 -32.40
C ALA A 122 4.38 40.27 -32.74
N PRO A 123 5.09 41.25 -32.15
CA PRO A 123 6.53 41.39 -32.37
C PRO A 123 7.29 40.12 -31.92
N THR A 124 8.32 39.74 -32.68
CA THR A 124 9.08 38.49 -32.49
C THR A 124 9.59 38.28 -31.07
N THR A 125 9.99 39.35 -30.37
CA THR A 125 10.47 39.27 -28.99
C THR A 125 9.40 38.78 -28.00
N TYR A 126 8.16 39.26 -28.14
CA TYR A 126 7.03 38.81 -27.32
C TYR A 126 6.58 37.40 -27.71
N LEU A 127 6.64 37.08 -29.00
CA LEU A 127 6.35 35.75 -29.50
C LEU A 127 7.31 34.70 -28.90
N LEU A 128 8.61 34.98 -28.90
CA LEU A 128 9.63 34.10 -28.32
C LEU A 128 9.38 33.87 -26.83
N LEU A 129 9.04 34.92 -26.07
CA LEU A 129 8.80 34.81 -24.63
C LEU A 129 7.50 34.06 -24.29
N SER A 130 6.47 34.16 -25.15
CA SER A 130 5.16 33.52 -24.94
C SER A 130 5.06 32.09 -25.47
N VAL A 131 5.89 31.72 -26.46
CA VAL A 131 5.82 30.43 -27.17
C VAL A 131 6.91 29.45 -26.73
N ALA A 132 8.15 29.92 -26.53
CA ALA A 132 9.25 29.02 -26.21
C ALA A 132 9.07 28.28 -24.87
N PRO A 133 8.63 28.93 -23.77
CA PRO A 133 8.44 28.22 -22.50
C PRO A 133 7.36 27.14 -22.57
N PRO A 134 6.14 27.38 -23.10
CA PRO A 134 5.14 26.33 -23.25
C PRO A 134 5.61 25.15 -24.11
N LEU A 135 6.34 25.38 -25.21
CA LEU A 135 6.84 24.30 -26.06
C LEU A 135 7.74 23.34 -25.27
N VAL A 136 8.62 23.87 -24.42
CA VAL A 136 9.50 23.05 -23.57
C VAL A 136 8.70 22.44 -22.42
N SER A 137 7.88 23.23 -21.74
CA SER A 137 7.13 22.79 -20.56
C SER A 137 6.06 21.75 -20.88
N ILE A 138 5.43 21.76 -22.05
CA ILE A 138 4.47 20.72 -22.48
C ILE A 138 5.13 19.34 -22.42
N TRP A 139 6.34 19.21 -22.94
CA TRP A 139 7.06 17.93 -22.94
C TRP A 139 7.62 17.57 -21.57
N ILE A 140 8.25 18.52 -20.86
CA ILE A 140 8.78 18.25 -19.52
C ILE A 140 7.66 17.81 -18.59
N VAL A 141 6.60 18.61 -18.45
CA VAL A 141 5.48 18.35 -17.54
C VAL A 141 4.67 17.13 -17.98
N GLY A 142 4.45 16.98 -19.29
CA GLY A 142 3.74 15.82 -19.84
C GLY A 142 4.47 14.52 -19.54
N LEU A 143 5.78 14.47 -19.79
CA LEU A 143 6.59 13.28 -19.55
C LEU A 143 6.78 12.97 -18.05
N THR A 144 7.00 13.98 -17.20
CA THR A 144 7.08 13.76 -15.75
C THR A 144 5.77 13.21 -15.20
N ALA A 145 4.62 13.75 -15.63
CA ALA A 145 3.31 13.25 -15.23
C ALA A 145 3.06 11.79 -15.70
N MET A 146 3.60 11.42 -16.88
CA MET A 146 3.54 10.05 -17.38
C MET A 146 4.37 9.10 -16.52
N GLU A 147 5.61 9.47 -16.18
CA GLU A 147 6.48 8.67 -15.33
C GLU A 147 5.90 8.51 -13.91
N GLU A 148 5.37 9.57 -13.33
CA GLU A 148 4.69 9.53 -12.03
C GLU A 148 3.49 8.55 -12.08
N ALA A 149 2.66 8.64 -13.12
CA ALA A 149 1.52 7.75 -13.27
C ALA A 149 1.92 6.28 -13.51
N GLU A 150 3.02 6.02 -14.23
CA GLU A 150 3.57 4.67 -14.41
C GLU A 150 4.09 4.11 -13.08
N ARG A 151 4.89 4.89 -12.33
CA ARG A 151 5.41 4.50 -11.01
C ARG A 151 4.28 4.19 -10.02
N ASP A 152 3.23 5.00 -10.00
CA ASP A 152 2.10 4.78 -9.09
C ASP A 152 1.32 3.51 -9.44
N ARG A 153 1.19 3.17 -10.74
CA ARG A 153 0.59 1.91 -11.19
C ARG A 153 1.45 0.71 -10.81
N GLU A 154 2.77 0.80 -10.99
CA GLU A 154 3.72 -0.25 -10.60
C GLU A 154 3.72 -0.46 -9.08
N ALA A 155 3.79 0.62 -8.29
CA ALA A 155 3.72 0.54 -6.84
C ALA A 155 2.40 -0.07 -6.36
N ALA A 156 1.27 0.26 -7.00
CA ALA A 156 -0.01 -0.36 -6.70
C ALA A 156 -0.03 -1.85 -7.04
N ALA A 157 0.55 -2.25 -8.18
CA ALA A 157 0.66 -3.66 -8.59
C ALA A 157 1.50 -4.46 -7.59
N LEU A 158 2.67 -3.93 -7.18
CA LEU A 158 3.54 -4.54 -6.19
C LEU A 158 2.84 -4.73 -4.83
N ARG A 159 2.02 -3.76 -4.39
CA ARG A 159 1.23 -3.89 -3.15
C ARG A 159 0.24 -5.05 -3.23
N VAL A 160 -0.44 -5.21 -4.36
CA VAL A 160 -1.38 -6.31 -4.58
C VAL A 160 -0.65 -7.66 -4.59
N GLU A 161 0.51 -7.72 -5.23
CA GLU A 161 1.34 -8.92 -5.26
C GLU A 161 1.87 -9.32 -3.87
N ASN A 162 2.35 -8.35 -3.08
CA ASN A 162 2.81 -8.60 -1.71
C ASN A 162 1.70 -9.17 -0.83
N VAL A 163 0.48 -8.62 -0.89
CA VAL A 163 -0.69 -9.16 -0.17
C VAL A 163 -0.99 -10.60 -0.62
N ARG A 164 -0.84 -10.89 -1.92
CA ARG A 164 -1.03 -12.25 -2.44
C ARG A 164 0.05 -13.21 -1.94
N ILE A 165 1.31 -12.79 -1.89
CA ILE A 165 2.42 -13.60 -1.36
C ILE A 165 2.20 -13.90 0.12
N GLU A 166 1.83 -12.91 0.93
CA GLU A 166 1.53 -13.10 2.35
C GLU A 166 0.39 -14.10 2.57
N HIS A 167 -0.67 -14.00 1.75
CA HIS A 167 -1.78 -14.94 1.80
C HIS A 167 -1.35 -16.37 1.42
N LEU A 168 -0.56 -16.53 0.35
CA LEU A 168 -0.05 -17.83 -0.09
C LEU A 168 0.92 -18.44 0.93
N ALA A 169 1.79 -17.64 1.53
CA ALA A 169 2.68 -18.08 2.60
C ALA A 169 1.87 -18.60 3.80
N THR A 170 0.81 -17.89 4.19
CA THR A 170 -0.09 -18.32 5.26
C THR A 170 -0.78 -19.65 4.94
N LEU A 171 -1.25 -19.84 3.70
CA LEU A 171 -1.88 -21.10 3.27
C LEU A 171 -0.87 -22.25 3.22
N SER A 172 0.32 -22.02 2.67
CA SER A 172 1.38 -23.01 2.61
C SER A 172 1.81 -23.47 4.01
N GLU A 173 1.88 -22.52 4.96
CA GLU A 173 2.20 -22.83 6.34
C GLU A 173 1.10 -23.67 7.01
N ARG A 174 -0.18 -23.36 6.75
CA ARG A 174 -1.31 -24.19 7.22
C ARG A 174 -1.27 -25.61 6.65
N GLU A 175 -0.91 -25.76 5.38
CA GLU A 175 -0.79 -27.07 4.74
C GLU A 175 0.36 -27.89 5.33
N ARG A 176 1.52 -27.24 5.53
CA ARG A 176 2.67 -27.84 6.21
C ARG A 176 2.27 -28.33 7.60
N ILE A 177 1.65 -27.46 8.40
CA ILE A 177 1.10 -27.77 9.72
C ILE A 177 0.16 -28.98 9.69
N SER A 178 -0.78 -29.03 8.73
CA SER A 178 -1.71 -30.15 8.61
C SER A 178 -1.01 -31.47 8.28
N ARG A 179 0.07 -31.42 7.49
CA ARG A 179 0.86 -32.61 7.14
C ARG A 179 1.64 -33.10 8.35
N ASP A 180 2.32 -32.20 9.05
CA ASP A 180 3.07 -32.52 10.28
C ASP A 180 2.14 -33.14 11.34
N LEU A 181 0.91 -32.64 11.49
CA LEU A 181 -0.11 -33.30 12.34
C LEU A 181 -0.43 -34.71 11.88
N HIS A 182 -0.67 -34.87 10.59
CA HIS A 182 -1.11 -36.15 10.04
C HIS A 182 -0.04 -37.22 10.20
N ASP A 183 1.23 -36.87 10.03
CA ASP A 183 2.36 -37.80 10.17
C ASP A 183 2.51 -38.26 11.63
N VAL A 184 2.49 -37.32 12.60
CA VAL A 184 2.59 -37.62 14.04
C VAL A 184 1.38 -38.43 14.53
N LEU A 185 0.17 -38.03 14.14
CA LEU A 185 -1.05 -38.75 14.52
C LEU A 185 -1.14 -40.13 13.85
N GLY A 186 -0.79 -40.23 12.56
CA GLY A 186 -0.92 -41.44 11.77
C GLY A 186 -0.05 -42.59 12.29
N GLN A 187 1.21 -42.31 12.62
CA GLN A 187 2.11 -43.32 13.18
C GLN A 187 1.65 -43.79 14.56
N THR A 188 1.30 -42.86 15.43
CA THR A 188 0.94 -43.20 16.82
C THR A 188 -0.40 -43.94 16.91
N LEU A 189 -1.41 -43.53 16.12
CA LEU A 189 -2.69 -44.24 16.04
C LEU A 189 -2.52 -45.66 15.47
N THR A 190 -1.65 -45.85 14.47
CA THR A 190 -1.35 -47.19 13.94
C THR A 190 -0.73 -48.08 15.01
N GLY A 191 0.22 -47.56 15.80
CA GLY A 191 0.82 -48.28 16.92
C GLY A 191 -0.19 -48.67 18.00
N ILE A 192 -1.09 -47.75 18.37
CA ILE A 192 -2.20 -48.01 19.30
C ILE A 192 -3.10 -49.13 18.80
N VAL A 193 -3.49 -49.10 17.52
CA VAL A 193 -4.36 -50.13 16.92
C VAL A 193 -3.68 -51.51 16.96
N VAL A 194 -2.41 -51.61 16.58
CA VAL A 194 -1.67 -52.89 16.57
C VAL A 194 -1.52 -53.45 17.99
N ARG A 195 -1.19 -52.62 18.97
CA ARG A 195 -1.06 -53.01 20.39
C ARG A 195 -2.40 -53.45 20.99
N ALA A 196 -3.49 -52.72 20.68
CA ALA A 196 -4.83 -53.10 21.10
C ALA A 196 -5.28 -54.45 20.49
N GLN A 197 -4.95 -54.69 19.21
CA GLN A 197 -5.21 -55.99 18.56
C GLN A 197 -4.39 -57.12 19.20
N LEU A 198 -3.15 -56.86 19.61
CA LEU A 198 -2.33 -57.84 20.34
C LEU A 198 -2.95 -58.15 21.71
N ALA A 199 -3.37 -57.14 22.46
CA ALA A 199 -4.06 -57.33 23.75
C ALA A 199 -5.34 -58.17 23.62
N GLN A 200 -6.09 -58.04 22.52
CA GLN A 200 -7.28 -58.87 22.25
C GLN A 200 -6.96 -60.35 21.99
N ARG A 201 -5.76 -60.64 21.49
CA ARG A 201 -5.30 -62.02 21.23
C ARG A 201 -4.64 -62.66 22.46
N LEU A 202 -4.18 -61.83 23.40
CA LEU A 202 -3.61 -62.25 24.69
C LEU A 202 -4.71 -62.33 25.75
N GLY A 203 -4.44 -63.02 26.87
CA GLY A 203 -5.39 -63.17 27.98
C GLY A 203 -4.73 -62.93 29.34
N GLY A 204 -5.53 -62.66 30.36
CA GLY A 204 -5.05 -62.50 31.73
C GLY A 204 -4.10 -61.30 31.88
N ALA A 205 -2.96 -61.52 32.55
CA ALA A 205 -2.03 -60.43 32.92
C ALA A 205 -1.34 -59.77 31.70
N GLU A 206 -1.10 -60.50 30.63
CA GLU A 206 -0.40 -60.01 29.43
C GLU A 206 -1.28 -59.03 28.63
N ALA A 207 -2.59 -59.29 28.55
CA ALA A 207 -3.54 -58.37 27.94
C ALA A 207 -3.64 -57.05 28.73
N THR A 208 -3.62 -57.12 30.07
CA THR A 208 -3.65 -55.93 30.94
C THR A 208 -2.39 -55.09 30.77
N ALA A 209 -1.21 -55.73 30.63
CA ALA A 209 0.05 -55.04 30.40
C ALA A 209 0.07 -54.30 29.05
N GLU A 210 -0.38 -54.94 27.97
CA GLU A 210 -0.47 -54.28 26.65
C GLU A 210 -1.49 -53.13 26.64
N MET A 211 -2.59 -53.25 27.38
CA MET A 211 -3.58 -52.16 27.47
C MET A 211 -3.03 -50.95 28.24
N ALA A 212 -2.19 -51.15 29.25
CA ALA A 212 -1.49 -50.06 29.93
C ALA A 212 -0.49 -49.33 29.00
N VAL A 213 0.15 -50.06 28.07
CA VAL A 213 0.98 -49.46 27.02
C VAL A 213 0.13 -48.64 26.06
N VAL A 214 -1.02 -49.14 25.63
CA VAL A 214 -1.97 -48.39 24.79
C VAL A 214 -2.41 -47.09 25.46
N GLU A 215 -2.77 -47.14 26.74
CA GLU A 215 -3.18 -45.96 27.51
C GLU A 215 -2.06 -44.90 27.58
N THR A 216 -0.83 -45.36 27.80
CA THR A 216 0.35 -44.48 27.82
C THR A 216 0.60 -43.84 26.46
N MET A 217 0.63 -44.65 25.39
CA MET A 217 0.80 -44.15 24.01
C MET A 217 -0.29 -43.14 23.62
N ALA A 218 -1.54 -43.38 24.02
CA ALA A 218 -2.63 -42.46 23.75
C ALA A 218 -2.49 -41.13 24.52
N ARG A 219 -2.05 -41.17 25.78
CA ARG A 219 -1.77 -39.96 26.57
C ARG A 219 -0.62 -39.15 25.98
N ASP A 220 0.47 -39.81 25.59
CA ASP A 220 1.64 -39.17 25.01
C ASP A 220 1.29 -38.52 23.66
N ALA A 221 0.54 -39.22 22.80
CA ALA A 221 0.02 -38.68 21.55
C ALA A 221 -0.83 -37.42 21.77
N LEU A 222 -1.72 -37.45 22.77
CA LEU A 222 -2.59 -36.32 23.08
C LEU A 222 -1.79 -35.11 23.61
N ALA A 223 -0.74 -35.37 24.38
CA ALA A 223 0.19 -34.34 24.86
C ALA A 223 0.99 -33.73 23.71
N GLU A 224 1.52 -34.55 22.80
CA GLU A 224 2.29 -34.12 21.63
C GLU A 224 1.45 -33.28 20.65
N VAL A 225 0.19 -33.66 20.42
CA VAL A 225 -0.76 -32.85 19.63
C VAL A 225 -1.03 -31.52 20.33
N ARG A 226 -1.24 -31.52 21.65
CA ARG A 226 -1.49 -30.28 22.41
C ARG A 226 -0.29 -29.34 22.37
N THR A 227 0.93 -29.83 22.55
CA THR A 227 2.14 -28.99 22.48
C THR A 227 2.36 -28.45 21.07
N THR A 228 2.14 -29.28 20.05
CA THR A 228 2.31 -28.90 18.65
C THR A 228 1.26 -27.86 18.22
N VAL A 229 -0.02 -28.08 18.54
CA VAL A 229 -1.10 -27.10 18.26
C VAL A 229 -0.95 -25.82 19.08
N ALA A 230 -0.48 -25.91 20.33
CA ALA A 230 -0.22 -24.74 21.15
C ALA A 230 0.96 -23.90 20.65
N GLY A 231 1.90 -24.50 19.90
CA GLY A 231 2.95 -23.77 19.19
C GLY A 231 2.48 -23.10 17.89
N TRP A 232 1.32 -23.49 17.36
CA TRP A 232 0.77 -22.98 16.10
C TRP A 232 -0.38 -21.99 16.23
N ARG A 233 -1.07 -21.96 17.38
CA ARG A 233 -1.94 -20.82 17.70
C ARG A 233 -1.07 -19.57 17.79
N GLN A 234 -1.47 -18.49 17.13
CA GLN A 234 -0.90 -17.17 17.39
C GLN A 234 -1.17 -16.86 18.86
N LEU A 235 -0.12 -16.97 19.67
CA LEU A 235 -0.14 -16.57 21.06
C LEU A 235 0.02 -15.07 21.10
N VAL A 236 -0.90 -14.41 21.81
CA VAL A 236 -0.79 -13.00 22.15
C VAL A 236 0.10 -12.91 23.38
N LEU A 237 1.12 -12.07 23.33
CA LEU A 237 2.11 -11.98 24.41
C LEU A 237 1.47 -11.59 25.74
N ASP A 238 0.44 -10.74 25.69
CA ASP A 238 -0.29 -10.29 26.88
C ASP A 238 -1.07 -11.44 27.55
N ASP A 239 -1.69 -12.31 26.77
CA ASP A 239 -2.38 -13.49 27.31
C ASP A 239 -1.37 -14.46 27.97
N GLU A 240 -0.22 -14.69 27.32
CA GLU A 240 0.83 -15.53 27.91
C GLU A 240 1.48 -14.92 29.15
N LEU A 241 1.57 -13.60 29.26
CA LEU A 241 2.06 -12.93 30.47
C LEU A 241 1.13 -13.17 31.67
N VAL A 242 -0.18 -13.26 31.45
CA VAL A 242 -1.14 -13.61 32.50
C VAL A 242 -0.90 -15.05 32.96
N VAL A 243 -0.80 -15.99 32.02
CA VAL A 243 -0.52 -17.40 32.32
C VAL A 243 0.81 -17.56 33.05
N ALA A 244 1.85 -16.83 32.62
CA ALA A 244 3.17 -16.83 33.24
C ALA A 244 3.12 -16.33 34.69
N ARG A 245 2.35 -15.27 34.98
CA ARG A 245 2.16 -14.75 36.34
C ARG A 245 1.57 -15.81 37.26
N ASP A 246 0.50 -16.48 36.82
CA ASP A 246 -0.18 -17.48 37.64
C ASP A 246 0.72 -18.69 37.91
N ALA A 247 1.45 -19.16 36.90
CA ALA A 247 2.38 -20.28 37.02
C ALA A 247 3.54 -19.97 37.98
N LEU A 248 4.16 -18.79 37.87
CA LEU A 248 5.26 -18.37 38.74
C LEU A 248 4.78 -18.10 40.18
N ALA A 249 3.61 -17.49 40.36
CA ALA A 249 3.02 -17.27 41.67
C ALA A 249 2.73 -18.60 42.39
N ALA A 250 2.20 -19.60 41.67
CA ALA A 250 1.99 -20.94 42.21
C ALA A 250 3.30 -21.63 42.61
N ALA A 251 4.42 -21.30 41.94
CA ALA A 251 5.75 -21.76 42.28
C ALA A 251 6.47 -20.90 43.34
N GLY A 252 5.83 -19.84 43.86
CA GLY A 252 6.41 -18.94 44.87
C GLY A 252 7.45 -17.95 44.33
N VAL A 253 7.48 -17.72 43.01
CA VAL A 253 8.41 -16.81 42.33
C VAL A 253 7.74 -15.46 42.06
N VAL A 254 8.36 -14.36 42.47
CA VAL A 254 7.85 -13.01 42.21
C VAL A 254 8.25 -12.55 40.81
N LEU A 255 7.28 -12.20 39.97
CA LEU A 255 7.50 -11.72 38.60
C LEU A 255 7.42 -10.18 38.48
N THR A 256 8.46 -9.57 37.91
CA THR A 256 8.54 -8.15 37.55
C THR A 256 8.47 -7.98 36.03
N VAL A 257 7.57 -7.13 35.53
CA VAL A 257 7.42 -6.89 34.09
C VAL A 257 7.57 -5.42 33.79
N ALA A 258 8.51 -5.07 32.91
CA ALA A 258 8.70 -3.72 32.39
C ALA A 258 8.46 -3.71 30.87
N ARG A 259 7.50 -2.91 30.40
CA ARG A 259 7.16 -2.76 28.97
C ARG A 259 7.22 -1.29 28.55
N ALA A 260 7.76 -1.04 27.37
CA ALA A 260 7.66 0.29 26.75
C ALA A 260 6.22 0.54 26.26
N PRO A 261 5.62 1.71 26.55
CA PRO A 261 4.21 1.98 26.30
C PRO A 261 3.81 1.97 24.82
N ASP A 262 4.74 2.26 23.91
CA ASP A 262 4.48 2.35 22.46
C ASP A 262 5.01 1.15 21.66
N LEU A 263 5.34 0.03 22.34
CA LEU A 263 5.90 -1.13 21.67
C LEU A 263 4.82 -1.88 20.87
N VAL A 264 4.81 -1.68 19.56
CA VAL A 264 4.00 -2.47 18.62
C VAL A 264 4.88 -3.55 17.99
N LEU A 265 4.55 -4.81 18.26
CA LEU A 265 5.24 -5.96 17.66
C LEU A 265 4.51 -6.39 16.39
N ALA A 266 5.27 -6.80 15.37
CA ALA A 266 4.69 -7.51 14.25
C ALA A 266 4.10 -8.85 14.74
N PRO A 267 2.99 -9.35 14.18
CA PRO A 267 2.30 -10.54 14.69
C PRO A 267 3.18 -11.81 14.80
N MET A 268 4.15 -11.96 13.89
CA MET A 268 5.13 -13.07 13.97
C MET A 268 6.10 -12.91 15.14
N ALA A 269 6.58 -11.69 15.39
CA ALA A 269 7.50 -11.40 16.49
C ALA A 269 6.81 -11.53 17.84
N GLU A 270 5.55 -11.11 17.94
CA GLU A 270 4.73 -11.27 19.14
C GLU A 270 4.53 -12.75 19.50
N ASN A 271 4.14 -13.57 18.51
CA ASN A 271 3.96 -15.01 18.71
C ASN A 271 5.27 -15.70 19.13
N ALA A 272 6.39 -15.37 18.49
CA ALA A 272 7.70 -15.92 18.84
C ALA A 272 8.12 -15.54 20.27
N LEU A 273 7.86 -14.30 20.70
CA LEU A 273 8.13 -13.86 22.06
C LEU A 273 7.24 -14.58 23.08
N ALA A 274 5.97 -14.78 22.76
CA ALA A 274 5.02 -15.47 23.63
C ALA A 274 5.41 -16.94 23.85
N LEU A 275 5.86 -17.63 22.79
CA LEU A 275 6.44 -18.96 22.87
C LEU A 275 7.72 -18.99 23.73
N ALA A 276 8.64 -18.05 23.50
CA ALA A 276 9.88 -17.95 24.26
C ALA A 276 9.61 -17.70 25.75
N LEU A 277 8.63 -16.84 26.08
CA LEU A 277 8.19 -16.57 27.45
C LEU A 277 7.69 -17.85 28.13
N ARG A 278 6.80 -18.60 27.48
CA ARG A 278 6.25 -19.84 28.04
C ARG A 278 7.34 -20.86 28.35
N GLU A 279 8.29 -21.03 27.43
CA GLU A 279 9.40 -21.96 27.62
C GLU A 279 10.35 -21.48 28.74
N ALA A 280 10.65 -20.17 28.80
CA ALA A 280 11.45 -19.59 29.87
C ALA A 280 10.79 -19.82 31.24
N VAL A 281 9.49 -19.57 31.38
CA VAL A 281 8.74 -19.80 32.62
C VAL A 281 8.75 -21.28 33.00
N THR A 282 8.55 -22.17 32.03
CA THR A 282 8.62 -23.62 32.25
C THR A 282 9.97 -24.03 32.81
N ASN A 283 11.05 -23.50 32.24
CA ASN A 283 12.42 -23.73 32.71
C ASN A 283 12.67 -23.16 34.11
N VAL A 284 12.14 -21.98 34.42
CA VAL A 284 12.26 -21.41 35.77
C VAL A 284 11.56 -22.29 36.81
N VAL A 285 10.32 -22.69 36.55
CA VAL A 285 9.51 -23.51 37.46
C VAL A 285 10.11 -24.90 37.65
N ARG A 286 10.60 -25.54 36.57
CA ARG A 286 11.17 -26.89 36.68
C ARG A 286 12.60 -26.94 37.20
N HIS A 287 13.43 -25.94 36.89
CA HIS A 287 14.87 -26.09 37.00
C HIS A 287 15.58 -24.98 37.79
N ALA A 288 15.09 -23.74 37.79
CA ALA A 288 15.90 -22.60 38.24
C ALA A 288 15.95 -22.37 39.76
N ARG A 289 14.96 -22.86 40.54
CA ARG A 289 14.79 -22.55 41.98
C ARG A 289 14.93 -21.05 42.30
N ALA A 290 14.45 -20.19 41.41
CA ALA A 290 14.53 -18.74 41.59
C ALA A 290 13.47 -18.24 42.58
N ALA A 291 13.75 -17.15 43.30
CA ALA A 291 12.76 -16.46 44.14
C ALA A 291 12.17 -15.21 43.45
N HIS A 292 12.89 -14.65 42.47
CA HIS A 292 12.52 -13.43 41.74
C HIS A 292 12.88 -13.57 40.25
N CYS A 293 12.02 -13.06 39.37
CA CYS A 293 12.22 -12.99 37.93
C CYS A 293 11.69 -11.66 37.36
#